data_AF-A0A2V9YI23-F1
#
_entry.id   AF-A0A2V9YI23-F1
#
_cell.length_a   1.000
_cell.length_b   1.000
_cell.length_c   1.000
_cell.angle_alpha   90.00
_cell.angle_beta   90.00
_cell.angle_gamma   90.00
#
_symmetry.space_group_name_H-M   'P 1'
#
loop_
_entity.id
_entity.type
_entity.pdbx_description
1 polymer ?
#
loop_
_entity_poly.entity_id
_entity_poly.type
_entity_poly.pdbx_seq_one_letter_code
_entity_poly.pdbx_strand_id
1 'polypeptide(L)'
;LRSVVKKKNDIAVLDAVIAGRRAQVTNISDDQQRLRENMKALKGSAEEKALIERYVRELNEQEDRVQTLRKEITEMQQKRDAAQSALTTMIENLQMEATL
;
A
#
# COMPACT_ATOMS: atom_id res chain seq x y z
N LEU A 1 -13.12 28.61 3.31
CA LEU A 1 -11.98 28.34 2.38
C LEU A 1 -10.78 27.64 3.05
N ARG A 2 -10.19 28.14 4.16
CA ARG A 2 -9.02 27.50 4.82
C ARG A 2 -9.27 26.02 5.22
N SER A 3 -10.47 25.68 5.66
CA SER A 3 -10.90 24.32 6.00
C SER A 3 -10.97 23.37 4.80
N VAL A 4 -11.42 23.86 3.64
CA VAL A 4 -11.46 23.11 2.37
C VAL A 4 -10.04 22.79 1.90
N VAL A 5 -9.13 23.77 1.98
CA VAL A 5 -7.71 23.55 1.63
C VAL A 5 -7.08 22.51 2.54
N LYS A 6 -7.33 22.57 3.86
CA LYS A 6 -6.83 21.56 4.80
C LYS A 6 -7.29 20.15 4.43
N LYS A 7 -8.60 19.95 4.18
CA LYS A 7 -9.13 18.64 3.79
C LYS A 7 -8.53 18.11 2.47
N LYS A 8 -8.32 18.99 1.48
CA LYS A 8 -7.63 18.62 0.24
C LYS A 8 -6.19 18.15 0.49
N ASN A 9 -5.47 18.82 1.39
CA ASN A 9 -4.12 18.40 1.77
C ASN A 9 -4.14 17.05 2.49
N ASP A 10 -5.08 16.82 3.41
CA ASP A 10 -5.21 15.55 4.13
C ASP A 10 -5.48 14.38 3.14
N ILE A 11 -6.32 14.60 2.13
CA ILE A 11 -6.58 13.62 1.05
C ILE A 11 -5.31 13.36 0.24
N ALA A 12 -4.58 14.41 -0.17
CA ALA A 12 -3.35 14.27 -0.94
C ALA A 12 -2.27 13.49 -0.17
N VAL A 13 -2.16 13.70 1.15
CA VAL A 13 -1.27 12.92 2.01
C VAL A 13 -1.68 11.44 2.02
N LEU A 14 -2.97 11.14 2.18
CA LEU A 14 -3.48 9.76 2.16
C LEU A 14 -3.19 9.08 0.82
N ASP A 15 -3.43 9.77 -0.30
CA ASP A 15 -3.14 9.25 -1.64
C ASP A 15 -1.65 8.95 -1.83
N ALA A 16 -0.76 9.84 -1.35
CA ALA A 16 0.68 9.63 -1.41
C ALA A 16 1.12 8.40 -0.59
N VAL A 17 0.56 8.21 0.61
CA VAL A 17 0.89 7.03 1.43
C VAL A 17 0.35 5.74 0.80
N ILE A 18 -0.86 5.76 0.26
CA ILE A 18 -1.43 4.62 -0.48
C ILE A 18 -0.54 4.24 -1.67
N ALA A 19 -0.11 5.23 -2.45
CA ALA A 19 0.78 5.01 -3.59
C ALA A 19 2.13 4.41 -3.15
N GLY A 20 2.74 4.95 -2.09
CA GLY A 20 3.99 4.43 -1.53
C GLY A 20 3.88 2.98 -1.04
N ARG A 21 2.77 2.64 -0.37
CA ARG A 21 2.51 1.26 0.09
C ARG A 21 2.27 0.29 -1.07
N ARG A 22 1.58 0.73 -2.13
CA ARG A 22 1.40 -0.07 -3.35
C ARG A 22 2.73 -0.35 -4.04
N ALA A 23 3.61 0.65 -4.13
CA ALA A 23 4.95 0.47 -4.67
C ALA A 23 5.77 -0.55 -3.86
N GLN A 24 5.67 -0.53 -2.52
CA GLN A 24 6.30 -1.56 -1.67
C GLN A 24 5.76 -2.96 -1.96
N VAL A 25 4.45 -3.13 -2.12
CA VAL A 25 3.85 -4.43 -2.49
C VAL A 25 4.39 -4.93 -3.83
N THR A 26 4.49 -4.05 -4.83
CA THR A 26 5.06 -4.40 -6.14
C THR A 26 6.52 -4.85 -6.01
N ASN A 27 7.37 -4.06 -5.34
CA ASN A 27 8.78 -4.39 -5.18
C ASN A 27 8.99 -5.73 -4.47
N ILE A 28 8.23 -6.00 -3.40
CA ILE A 28 8.31 -7.29 -2.70
C ILE A 28 7.88 -8.43 -3.64
N SER A 29 6.81 -8.24 -4.43
CA SER A 29 6.34 -9.28 -5.35
C SER A 29 7.38 -9.61 -6.43
N ASP A 30 8.07 -8.59 -6.94
CA ASP A 30 9.13 -8.76 -7.94
C ASP A 30 10.34 -9.50 -7.36
N ASP A 31 10.73 -9.17 -6.12
CA ASP A 31 11.80 -9.87 -5.40
C ASP A 31 11.42 -11.33 -5.11
N GLN A 32 10.18 -11.60 -4.69
CA GLN A 32 9.68 -12.97 -4.52
C GLN A 32 9.77 -13.77 -5.82
N GLN A 33 9.42 -13.16 -6.96
CA GLN A 33 9.53 -13.82 -8.26
C GLN A 33 11.00 -14.13 -8.58
N ARG A 34 11.92 -13.19 -8.38
CA ARG A 34 13.35 -13.41 -8.58
C ARG A 34 13.89 -14.53 -7.69
N LEU A 35 13.49 -14.58 -6.42
CA LEU A 35 13.90 -15.65 -5.49
C LEU A 35 13.39 -17.01 -5.96
N ARG A 36 12.13 -17.10 -6.40
CA ARG A 36 11.56 -18.35 -6.96
C ARG A 36 12.30 -18.81 -8.21
N GLU A 37 12.68 -17.91 -9.10
CA GLU A 37 13.50 -18.26 -10.27
C GLU A 37 14.90 -18.72 -9.87
N ASN A 38 15.54 -18.05 -8.90
CA ASN A 38 16.84 -18.48 -8.37
C ASN A 38 16.76 -19.89 -7.77
N MET A 39 15.70 -20.20 -7.03
CA MET A 39 15.50 -21.52 -6.43
C MET A 39 15.35 -22.64 -7.48
N LYS A 40 14.72 -22.36 -8.64
CA LYS A 40 14.60 -23.34 -9.73
C LYS A 40 15.96 -23.69 -10.36
N ALA A 41 16.94 -22.80 -10.28
CA ALA A 41 18.27 -23.03 -10.82
C ALA A 41 19.16 -23.92 -9.93
N LEU A 42 18.78 -24.12 -8.66
CA LEU A 42 19.54 -24.90 -7.69
C LEU A 42 19.39 -26.40 -7.96
N LYS A 43 20.50 -27.15 -7.96
CA LYS A 43 20.55 -28.56 -8.37
C LYS A 43 20.54 -29.58 -7.22
N GLY A 44 20.49 -29.11 -5.98
CA GLY A 44 20.22 -29.94 -4.80
C GLY A 44 21.46 -30.40 -4.02
N SER A 45 22.61 -29.75 -4.20
CA SER A 45 23.77 -29.91 -3.32
C SER A 45 23.46 -29.53 -1.87
N ALA A 46 24.28 -29.98 -0.92
CA ALA A 46 24.05 -29.74 0.50
C ALA A 46 24.10 -28.23 0.85
N GLU A 47 25.01 -27.51 0.19
CA GLU A 47 25.16 -26.06 0.29
C GLU A 47 23.93 -25.31 -0.25
N GLU A 48 23.35 -25.81 -1.36
CA GLU A 48 22.13 -25.25 -1.94
C GLU A 48 20.89 -25.51 -1.07
N LYS A 49 20.84 -26.64 -0.33
CA LYS A 49 19.73 -26.92 0.59
C LYS A 49 19.63 -25.87 1.71
N ALA A 50 20.76 -25.49 2.31
CA ALA A 50 20.78 -24.44 3.32
C ALA A 50 20.32 -23.08 2.75
N LEU A 51 20.67 -22.80 1.49
CA LEU A 51 20.22 -21.59 0.79
C LEU A 51 18.71 -21.59 0.53
N ILE A 52 18.16 -22.74 0.13
CA ILE A 52 16.71 -22.94 -0.07
C ILE A 52 15.96 -22.68 1.23
N GLU A 53 16.41 -23.25 2.35
CA GLU A 53 15.76 -23.02 3.65
C GLU A 53 15.75 -21.55 4.05
N ARG A 54 16.83 -20.82 3.77
CA ARG A 54 16.89 -19.38 4.01
C ARG A 54 15.89 -18.62 3.14
N TYR A 55 15.84 -18.92 1.84
CA TYR A 55 14.89 -18.25 0.94
C TYR A 55 13.44 -18.54 1.28
N VAL A 56 13.11 -19.76 1.74
CA VAL A 56 11.75 -20.08 2.21
C VAL A 56 11.36 -19.22 3.42
N ARG A 57 12.27 -19.03 4.38
CA ARG A 57 12.01 -18.14 5.52
C ARG A 57 11.78 -16.70 5.08
N GLU A 58 12.64 -16.19 4.18
CA GLU A 58 12.53 -14.84 3.63
C GLU A 58 11.20 -14.64 2.87
N LEU A 59 10.78 -15.62 2.06
CA LEU A 59 9.49 -15.58 1.35
C LEU A 59 8.32 -15.50 2.33
N ASN A 60 8.34 -16.28 3.42
CA ASN A 60 7.27 -16.24 4.43
C ASN A 60 7.18 -14.86 5.10
N GLU A 61 8.32 -14.29 5.52
CA GLU A 61 8.36 -12.95 6.11
C GLU A 61 7.85 -11.86 5.14
N GLN A 62 8.21 -11.99 3.86
CA GLN A 62 7.73 -11.10 2.80
C GLN A 62 6.21 -11.25 2.58
N GLU A 63 5.66 -12.46 2.63
CA GLU A 63 4.22 -12.71 2.52
C GLU A 63 3.45 -12.05 3.68
N ASP A 64 3.93 -12.20 4.92
CA ASP A 64 3.35 -11.53 6.10
C ASP A 64 3.38 -10.00 5.96
N ARG A 65 4.49 -9.47 5.42
CA ARG A 65 4.63 -8.03 5.16
C ARG A 65 3.65 -7.56 4.09
N VAL A 66 3.47 -8.31 3.00
CA VAL A 66 2.50 -8.00 1.94
C VAL A 66 1.08 -8.00 2.48
N GLN A 67 0.71 -8.96 3.32
CA GLN A 67 -0.62 -9.00 3.96
C GLN A 67 -0.85 -7.77 4.83
N THR A 68 0.15 -7.38 5.63
CA THR A 68 0.09 -6.18 6.46
C THR A 68 -0.10 -4.92 5.61
N LEU A 69 0.72 -4.75 4.57
CA LEU A 69 0.64 -3.62 3.63
C LEU A 69 -0.73 -3.52 2.95
N ARG A 70 -1.33 -4.66 2.57
CA ARG A 70 -2.67 -4.70 1.96
C ARG A 70 -3.75 -4.23 2.91
N LYS A 71 -3.73 -4.68 4.18
CA LYS A 71 -4.66 -4.19 5.22
C LYS A 71 -4.51 -2.68 5.42
N GLU A 72 -3.26 -2.24 5.56
CA GLU A 72 -2.87 -0.85 5.67
C GLU A 72 -3.37 0.03 4.50
N ILE A 73 -3.29 -0.47 3.26
CA ILE A 73 -3.83 0.20 2.07
C ILE A 73 -5.35 0.33 2.17
N THR A 74 -6.05 -0.77 2.49
CA THR A 74 -7.52 -0.78 2.61
C THR A 74 -8.00 0.22 3.66
N GLU A 75 -7.37 0.24 4.85
CA GLU A 75 -7.71 1.19 5.90
C GLU A 75 -7.50 2.66 5.48
N MET A 76 -6.42 2.94 4.75
CA MET A 76 -6.16 4.30 4.26
C MET A 76 -7.11 4.71 3.13
N GLN A 77 -7.49 3.77 2.27
CA GLN A 77 -8.51 4.01 1.23
C GLN A 77 -9.85 4.38 1.88
N GLN A 78 -10.29 3.66 2.90
CA GLN A 78 -11.50 3.99 3.64
C GLN A 78 -11.43 5.40 4.26
N LYS A 79 -10.29 5.76 4.87
CA LYS A 79 -10.07 7.11 5.42
C LYS A 79 -10.10 8.18 4.33
N ARG A 80 -9.48 7.91 3.17
CA ARG A 80 -9.46 8.81 2.01
C ARG A 80 -10.86 9.03 1.47
N ASP A 81 -11.63 7.96 1.29
CA ASP A 81 -13.00 8.03 0.77
C ASP A 81 -13.94 8.79 1.72
N ALA A 82 -13.81 8.56 3.03
CA ALA A 82 -14.53 9.33 4.05
C ALA A 82 -14.16 10.83 4.02
N ALA A 83 -12.86 11.14 3.90
CA ALA A 83 -12.38 12.53 3.80
C ALA A 83 -12.89 13.21 2.53
N GLN A 84 -12.92 12.49 1.40
CA GLN A 84 -13.44 12.97 0.12
C GLN A 84 -14.95 13.26 0.20
N SER A 85 -15.74 12.35 0.78
CA SER A 85 -17.17 12.56 1.00
C SER A 85 -17.43 13.81 1.87
N ALA A 86 -16.71 13.94 2.99
CA ALA A 86 -16.83 15.10 3.86
C ALA A 86 -16.40 16.41 3.19
N LEU A 87 -15.45 16.37 2.26
CA LEU A 87 -15.06 17.53 1.45
C LEU A 87 -16.17 17.92 0.48
N THR A 88 -16.79 16.95 -0.20
CA THR A 88 -17.91 17.17 -1.12
C THR A 88 -19.07 17.85 -0.42
N THR A 89 -19.55 17.31 0.72
CA THR A 89 -20.63 17.92 1.51
C THR A 89 -20.29 19.34 1.97
N MET A 90 -19.03 19.58 2.34
CA MET A 90 -18.60 20.92 2.74
C MET A 90 -18.68 21.93 1.58
N ILE A 91 -18.34 21.51 0.37
CA ILE A 91 -18.42 22.36 -0.83
C ILE A 91 -19.87 22.64 -1.18
N GLU A 92 -20.73 21.62 -1.16
CA GLU A 92 -22.18 21.77 -1.43
C GLU A 92 -22.83 22.76 -0.46
N ASN A 93 -22.55 22.65 0.84
CA ASN A 93 -23.08 23.57 1.85
C ASN A 93 -22.64 25.02 1.59
N LEU A 94 -21.37 25.23 1.26
CA LEU A 94 -20.86 26.58 0.94
C LEU A 94 -21.51 27.15 -0.34
N GLN A 95 -21.83 26.31 -1.32
CA GLN A 95 -22.53 26.74 -2.53
C GLN A 95 -23.98 27.15 -2.24
N MET A 96 -24.69 26.39 -1.39
CA MET A 96 -26.05 26.73 -0.97
C MET A 96 -26.10 28.05 -0.20
N GLU A 97 -25.19 28.24 0.77
CA GLU A 97 -25.07 29.50 1.53
C GLU A 97 -24.78 30.71 0.63
N ALA A 98 -24.00 30.55 -0.43
CA ALA A 98 -23.68 31.64 -1.35
C ALA A 98 -24.80 32.00 -2.33
N THR A 99 -25.83 31.15 -2.46
CA THR A 99 -26.96 31.34 -3.38
C THR A 99 -28.21 31.87 -2.67
N LEU A 100 -28.22 31.88 -1.34
CA LEU A 100 -29.26 32.47 -0.48
C LEU A 100 -28.94 33.93 -0.15
#